data_AF-S8CBV1-F1
#
_entry.id   AF-S8CBV1-F1
#
_cell.length_a   1.000
_cell.length_b   1.000
_cell.length_c   1.000
_cell.angle_alpha   90.00
_cell.angle_beta   90.00
_cell.angle_gamma   90.00
#
_symmetry.space_group_name_H-M   'P 1'
#
loop_
_entity.id
_entity.type
_entity.pdbx_description
1 polymer ?
#
loop_
_entity_poly.entity_id
_entity_poly.type
_entity_poly.pdbx_seq_one_letter_code
_entity_poly.pdbx_strand_id
1 'polypeptide(L)'
;EWEFHLRSLSSIARDSNFAADPSSDPSLLDSVRRLCELCTREKSEDLIARIYPHLNKVFQRSVASASQNQASNCLLLLAILQFFLDHGDATLHDADPSLRTFFRTCLSREFADGVVAEATLEFLFLNKEKITKSFPTLLPQFFPLFLKLIAWNAEKLGNKFLKVFPGFFAPGSFIPLLPSTIDVP
;
A
#
# COMPACT_ATOMS: atom_id res chain seq x y z
N GLU A 1 -18.82 -0.93 18.62
CA GLU A 1 -17.41 -1.38 18.48
C GLU A 1 -16.65 -0.56 17.45
N TRP A 2 -17.13 -0.40 16.21
CA TRP A 2 -16.43 0.39 15.17
C TRP A 2 -16.20 1.87 15.51
N GLU A 3 -17.10 2.49 16.30
CA GLU A 3 -16.90 3.86 16.78
C GLU A 3 -15.61 4.04 17.58
N PHE A 4 -15.14 3.01 18.29
CA PHE A 4 -13.88 3.06 19.01
C PHE A 4 -12.70 3.18 18.02
N HIS A 5 -12.68 2.36 16.97
CA HIS A 5 -11.67 2.42 15.92
C HIS A 5 -11.71 3.74 15.16
N LEU A 6 -12.91 4.28 14.88
CA LEU A 6 -13.06 5.61 14.27
C LEU A 6 -12.52 6.71 15.19
N ARG A 7 -12.82 6.65 16.50
CA ARG A 7 -12.32 7.64 17.46
C ARG A 7 -10.79 7.59 17.56
N SER A 8 -10.19 6.40 17.58
CA SER A 8 -8.73 6.22 17.55
C SER A 8 -8.11 6.87 16.30
N LEU A 9 -8.64 6.53 15.11
CA LEU A 9 -8.23 7.18 13.86
C LEU A 9 -8.41 8.70 13.90
N SER A 10 -9.51 9.19 14.46
CA SER A 10 -9.77 10.63 14.53
C SER A 10 -8.78 11.37 15.42
N SER A 11 -8.30 10.73 16.51
CA SER A 11 -7.28 11.29 17.41
C SER A 11 -5.95 11.41 16.67
N ILE A 12 -5.53 10.31 16.04
CA ILE A 12 -4.29 10.26 15.24
C ILE A 12 -4.42 11.13 13.97
N ALA A 13 -5.63 11.40 13.50
CA ALA A 13 -5.84 12.37 12.43
C ALA A 13 -5.75 13.82 12.95
N ARG A 14 -6.03 14.10 14.23
CA ARG A 14 -6.07 15.45 14.81
C ARG A 14 -4.74 15.95 15.36
N ASP A 15 -3.88 15.05 15.88
CA ASP A 15 -2.63 15.46 16.51
C ASP A 15 -1.76 16.31 15.55
N SER A 16 -1.17 17.38 16.07
CA SER A 16 -0.44 18.38 15.29
C SER A 16 0.75 17.76 14.55
N ASN A 17 1.25 18.43 13.49
CA ASN A 17 2.33 17.99 12.59
C ASN A 17 3.65 17.55 13.26
N PHE A 18 3.78 17.69 14.59
CA PHE A 18 4.97 17.37 15.38
C PHE A 18 4.74 16.28 16.45
N ALA A 19 3.52 15.76 16.60
CA ALA A 19 3.17 14.82 17.66
C ALA A 19 2.98 13.39 17.10
N ALA A 20 3.99 12.55 17.39
CA ALA A 20 4.07 11.10 17.19
C ALA A 20 3.86 10.56 15.74
N ASP A 21 4.74 9.64 15.36
CA ASP A 21 4.63 8.88 14.10
C ASP A 21 3.44 7.91 14.18
N PRO A 22 2.45 7.96 13.25
CA PRO A 22 1.26 7.11 13.30
C PRO A 22 1.56 5.61 13.43
N SER A 23 2.65 5.12 12.85
CA SER A 23 3.06 3.71 12.94
C SER A 23 3.64 3.28 14.28
N SER A 24 3.82 4.22 15.22
CA SER A 24 4.26 3.92 16.59
C SER A 24 3.16 3.26 17.44
N ASP A 25 1.89 3.42 17.07
CA ASP A 25 0.77 2.76 17.73
C ASP A 25 0.43 1.45 17.00
N PRO A 26 0.75 0.27 17.55
CA PRO A 26 0.46 -1.02 16.92
C PRO A 26 -1.05 -1.26 16.78
N SER A 27 -1.89 -0.63 17.61
CA SER A 27 -3.35 -0.79 17.56
C SER A 27 -3.99 -0.04 16.39
N LEU A 28 -3.26 0.89 15.77
CA LEU A 28 -3.74 1.67 14.63
C LEU A 28 -3.93 0.79 13.40
N LEU A 29 -2.96 -0.08 13.10
CA LEU A 29 -3.04 -0.99 11.96
C LEU A 29 -4.27 -1.90 12.07
N ASP A 30 -4.50 -2.46 13.26
CA ASP A 30 -5.67 -3.30 13.52
C ASP A 30 -6.98 -2.51 13.41
N SER A 31 -6.99 -1.26 13.86
CA SER A 31 -8.15 -0.37 13.73
C SER A 31 -8.46 -0.05 12.27
N VAL A 32 -7.45 0.22 11.44
CA VAL A 32 -7.62 0.43 10.00
C VAL A 32 -8.19 -0.82 9.34
N ARG A 33 -7.59 -2.00 9.59
CA ARG A 33 -8.04 -3.27 9.00
C ARG A 33 -9.50 -3.57 9.35
N ARG A 34 -9.87 -3.46 10.62
CA ARG A 34 -11.25 -3.68 11.08
C ARG A 34 -12.26 -2.74 10.43
N LEU A 35 -11.88 -1.48 10.19
CA LEU A 35 -12.74 -0.52 9.50
C LEU A 35 -12.85 -0.82 8.00
N CYS A 36 -11.78 -1.29 7.35
CA CYS A 36 -11.84 -1.75 5.96
C CYS A 36 -12.77 -2.97 5.81
N GLU A 37 -12.65 -3.94 6.72
CA GLU A 37 -13.53 -5.12 6.77
C GLU A 37 -14.99 -4.72 7.00
N LEU A 38 -15.24 -3.76 7.88
CA LEU A 38 -16.56 -3.22 8.13
C LEU A 38 -17.18 -2.60 6.87
N CYS A 39 -16.44 -1.74 6.18
CA CYS A 39 -16.89 -1.13 4.91
C CYS A 39 -17.16 -2.18 3.84
N THR A 40 -16.34 -3.22 3.76
CA THR A 40 -16.51 -4.34 2.82
C THR A 40 -17.77 -5.14 3.13
N ARG A 41 -18.06 -5.38 4.42
CA ARG A 41 -19.22 -6.16 4.87
C ARG A 41 -20.53 -5.39 4.74
N GLU A 42 -20.56 -4.13 5.18
CA GLU A 42 -21.79 -3.34 5.21
C GLU A 42 -22.12 -2.69 3.86
N LYS A 43 -21.10 -2.42 3.02
CA LYS A 43 -21.24 -1.75 1.73
C LYS A 43 -22.04 -0.44 1.78
N SER A 44 -22.01 0.23 2.94
CA SER A 44 -22.68 1.50 3.16
C SER A 44 -21.82 2.65 2.65
N GLU A 45 -22.28 3.34 1.62
CA GLU A 45 -21.60 4.52 1.05
C GLU A 45 -21.45 5.64 2.09
N ASP A 46 -22.46 5.84 2.95
CA ASP A 46 -22.40 6.81 4.04
C ASP A 46 -21.27 6.50 5.04
N LEU A 47 -21.12 5.23 5.40
CA LEU A 47 -20.06 4.79 6.30
C LEU A 47 -18.67 4.99 5.66
N ILE A 48 -18.53 4.59 4.39
CA ILE A 48 -17.31 4.76 3.60
C ILE A 48 -16.92 6.23 3.53
N ALA A 49 -17.87 7.12 3.19
CA ALA A 49 -17.66 8.55 3.10
C ALA A 49 -17.25 9.17 4.44
N ARG A 50 -17.71 8.61 5.56
CA ARG A 50 -17.36 9.05 6.90
C ARG A 50 -15.97 8.60 7.35
N ILE A 51 -15.54 7.41 6.96
CA ILE A 51 -14.23 6.84 7.33
C ILE A 51 -13.11 7.41 6.45
N TYR A 52 -13.36 7.60 5.15
CA TYR A 52 -12.37 7.99 4.17
C TYR A 52 -11.51 9.22 4.56
N PRO A 53 -12.07 10.36 5.01
CA PRO A 53 -11.27 11.53 5.36
C PRO A 53 -10.25 11.26 6.46
N HIS A 54 -10.59 10.37 7.41
CA HIS A 54 -9.68 9.97 8.48
C HIS A 54 -8.54 9.11 7.95
N LEU A 55 -8.84 8.10 7.13
CA LEU A 55 -7.82 7.25 6.51
C LEU A 55 -6.90 8.04 5.59
N ASN A 56 -7.45 8.94 4.77
CA ASN A 56 -6.65 9.81 3.91
C ASN A 56 -5.71 10.71 4.74
N LYS A 57 -6.21 11.28 5.84
CA LYS A 57 -5.35 12.10 6.71
C LYS A 57 -4.24 11.29 7.37
N VAL A 58 -4.54 10.08 7.85
CA VAL A 58 -3.53 9.16 8.40
C VAL A 58 -2.50 8.76 7.35
N PHE A 59 -2.92 8.48 6.11
CA PHE A 59 -2.02 8.18 4.99
C PHE A 59 -1.04 9.34 4.75
N GLN A 60 -1.53 10.56 4.58
CA GLN A 60 -0.68 11.73 4.32
C GLN A 60 0.32 11.98 5.47
N ARG A 61 -0.12 11.82 6.73
CA ARG A 61 0.77 11.92 7.88
C ARG A 61 1.84 10.84 7.90
N SER A 62 1.44 9.60 7.68
CA SER A 62 2.33 8.43 7.69
C SER A 62 3.41 8.53 6.60
N VAL A 63 3.07 9.10 5.43
CA VAL A 63 4.02 9.42 4.37
C VAL A 63 4.97 10.55 4.78
N ALA A 64 4.47 11.61 5.42
CA ALA A 64 5.29 12.74 5.86
C ALA A 64 6.26 12.37 7.01
N SER A 65 5.86 11.43 7.86
CA SER A 65 6.63 10.93 9.01
C SER A 65 7.65 9.85 8.66
N ALA A 66 7.83 9.51 7.37
CA ALA A 66 8.72 8.44 6.89
C ALA A 66 10.23 8.70 7.11
N SER A 67 10.63 9.54 8.06
CA SER A 67 12.02 9.79 8.42
C SER A 67 12.68 8.66 9.22
N GLN A 68 11.89 7.70 9.73
CA GLN A 68 12.40 6.52 10.43
C GLN A 68 12.05 5.23 9.66
N ASN A 69 13.03 4.33 9.53
CA ASN A 69 12.82 3.00 8.95
C ASN A 69 11.88 2.20 9.87
N GLN A 70 10.66 1.96 9.41
CA GLN A 70 9.64 1.25 10.18
C GLN A 70 8.76 0.43 9.24
N ALA A 71 9.00 -0.88 9.19
CA ALA A 71 8.16 -1.85 8.48
C ALA A 71 6.66 -1.70 8.83
N SER A 72 6.35 -1.35 10.09
CA SER A 72 4.98 -1.08 10.56
C SER A 72 4.28 0.03 9.78
N ASN A 73 5.02 1.07 9.36
CA ASN A 73 4.48 2.15 8.54
C ASN A 73 4.10 1.64 7.14
N CYS A 74 4.93 0.80 6.51
CA CYS A 74 4.59 0.24 5.20
C CYS A 74 3.35 -0.66 5.29
N LEU A 75 3.21 -1.44 6.36
CA LEU A 75 2.02 -2.26 6.58
C LEU A 75 0.76 -1.43 6.79
N LEU A 76 0.86 -0.32 7.51
CA LEU A 76 -0.23 0.65 7.69
C LEU A 76 -0.65 1.27 6.36
N LEU A 77 0.32 1.76 5.58
CA LEU A 77 0.07 2.34 4.27
C LEU A 77 -0.58 1.33 3.32
N LEU A 78 -0.13 0.07 3.29
CA LEU A 78 -0.75 -0.98 2.48
C LEU A 78 -2.20 -1.24 2.87
N ALA A 79 -2.52 -1.26 4.18
CA ALA A 79 -3.91 -1.41 4.64
C ALA A 79 -4.80 -0.24 4.18
N ILE A 80 -4.28 0.98 4.21
CA ILE A 80 -5.03 2.16 3.72
C ILE A 80 -5.15 2.14 2.19
N LEU A 81 -4.11 1.71 1.46
CA LEU A 81 -4.17 1.56 0.01
C LEU A 81 -5.20 0.51 -0.42
N GLN A 82 -5.38 -0.56 0.36
CA GLN A 82 -6.45 -1.53 0.12
C GLN A 82 -7.81 -0.85 0.19
N PHE A 83 -8.05 -0.02 1.21
CA PHE A 83 -9.28 0.77 1.31
C PHE A 83 -9.49 1.68 0.09
N PHE A 84 -8.45 2.39 -0.35
CA PHE A 84 -8.53 3.26 -1.53
C PHE A 84 -8.84 2.49 -2.80
N LEU A 85 -8.27 1.31 -2.98
CA LEU A 85 -8.61 0.45 -4.11
C LEU A 85 -10.06 -0.02 -4.03
N ASP A 86 -10.51 -0.51 -2.88
CA ASP A 86 -11.83 -1.13 -2.74
C ASP A 86 -12.98 -0.12 -2.79
N HIS A 87 -12.77 1.08 -2.27
CA HIS A 87 -13.81 2.08 -2.05
C HIS A 87 -13.53 3.45 -2.71
N GLY A 88 -12.53 3.52 -3.59
CA GLY A 88 -12.17 4.75 -4.30
C GLY A 88 -13.31 5.31 -5.15
N ASP A 89 -14.09 4.44 -5.80
CA ASP A 89 -15.23 4.86 -6.63
C ASP A 89 -16.31 5.58 -5.81
N ALA A 90 -16.63 5.06 -4.62
CA ALA A 90 -17.62 5.65 -3.71
C ALA A 90 -17.15 6.99 -3.09
N THR A 91 -15.84 7.21 -3.04
CA THR A 91 -15.25 8.42 -2.43
C THR A 91 -14.67 9.38 -3.47
N LEU A 92 -14.81 9.07 -4.76
CA LEU A 92 -14.16 9.77 -5.87
C LEU A 92 -12.63 9.92 -5.65
N HIS A 93 -12.01 8.96 -4.97
CA HIS A 93 -10.57 8.96 -4.72
C HIS A 93 -9.84 8.26 -5.85
N ASP A 94 -8.89 8.97 -6.48
CA ASP A 94 -7.91 8.36 -7.38
C ASP A 94 -6.77 7.74 -6.57
N ALA A 95 -6.64 6.41 -6.64
CA ALA A 95 -5.62 5.67 -5.91
C ALA A 95 -4.22 5.73 -6.57
N ASP A 96 -4.09 6.14 -7.84
CA ASP A 96 -2.80 6.11 -8.55
C ASP A 96 -1.71 6.94 -7.84
N PRO A 97 -1.95 8.21 -7.44
CA PRO A 97 -0.95 9.00 -6.73
C PRO A 97 -0.54 8.38 -5.39
N SER A 98 -1.49 7.77 -4.67
CA SER A 98 -1.24 7.13 -3.37
C SER A 98 -0.37 5.88 -3.53
N LEU A 99 -0.66 5.03 -4.53
CA LEU A 99 0.14 3.85 -4.86
C LEU A 99 1.57 4.23 -5.26
N ARG A 100 1.71 5.23 -6.14
CA ARG A 100 3.03 5.74 -6.57
C ARG A 100 3.83 6.30 -5.41
N THR A 101 3.16 7.01 -4.50
CA THR A 101 3.78 7.55 -3.29
C THR A 101 4.35 6.42 -2.45
N PHE A 102 3.55 5.40 -2.14
CA PHE A 102 4.00 4.23 -1.38
C PHE A 102 5.22 3.54 -2.01
N PHE A 103 5.21 3.33 -3.34
CA PHE A 103 6.35 2.70 -4.02
C PHE A 103 7.62 3.56 -3.99
N ARG A 104 7.48 4.89 -4.11
CA ARG A 104 8.62 5.82 -4.10
C ARG A 104 9.19 6.05 -2.71
N THR A 105 8.39 5.94 -1.65
CA THR A 105 8.81 6.29 -0.28
C THR A 105 9.03 5.06 0.59
N CYS A 106 8.00 4.25 0.82
CA CYS A 106 8.05 3.16 1.78
C CYS A 106 8.76 1.95 1.18
N LEU A 107 8.25 1.45 0.06
CA LEU A 107 8.78 0.24 -0.55
C LEU A 107 10.22 0.42 -1.04
N SER A 108 10.56 1.60 -1.57
CA SER A 108 11.92 1.90 -2.03
C SER A 108 12.99 1.80 -0.94
N ARG A 109 12.59 1.95 0.33
CA ARG A 109 13.47 1.88 1.51
C ARG A 109 13.41 0.53 2.19
N GLU A 110 12.23 -0.09 2.25
CA GLU A 110 11.96 -1.29 3.04
C GLU A 110 11.83 -2.57 2.18
N PHE A 111 12.23 -2.54 0.90
CA PHE A 111 12.14 -3.72 0.02
C PHE A 111 12.88 -4.97 0.54
N ALA A 112 13.89 -4.75 1.39
CA ALA A 112 14.70 -5.80 2.01
C ALA A 112 14.03 -6.44 3.23
N ASP A 113 13.04 -5.78 3.84
CA ASP A 113 12.30 -6.35 4.95
C ASP A 113 11.32 -7.42 4.44
N GLY A 114 11.48 -8.65 4.93
CA GLY A 114 10.69 -9.79 4.45
C GLY A 114 9.20 -9.67 4.71
N VAL A 115 8.79 -9.00 5.80
CA VAL A 115 7.37 -8.81 6.14
C VAL A 115 6.75 -7.78 5.19
N VAL A 116 7.45 -6.68 4.91
CA VAL A 116 7.01 -5.67 3.95
C VAL A 116 6.95 -6.24 2.54
N ALA A 117 7.97 -7.01 2.14
CA ALA A 117 8.04 -7.63 0.83
C ALA A 117 6.89 -8.62 0.61
N GLU A 118 6.63 -9.48 1.60
CA GLU A 118 5.53 -10.44 1.55
C GLU A 118 4.17 -9.74 1.47
N ALA A 119 3.90 -8.78 2.35
CA ALA A 119 2.66 -8.04 2.36
C ALA A 119 2.44 -7.25 1.06
N THR A 120 3.50 -6.69 0.49
CA THR A 120 3.43 -5.98 -0.81
C THR A 120 3.08 -6.93 -1.94
N LEU A 121 3.73 -8.10 -2.02
CA LEU A 121 3.42 -9.10 -3.05
C LEU A 121 2.02 -9.66 -2.91
N GLU A 122 1.55 -9.90 -1.69
CA GLU A 122 0.18 -10.33 -1.43
C GLU A 122 -0.84 -9.27 -1.86
N PHE A 123 -0.62 -8.01 -1.47
CA PHE A 123 -1.44 -6.88 -1.93
C PHE A 123 -1.51 -6.80 -3.45
N LEU A 124 -0.37 -6.90 -4.15
CA LEU A 124 -0.34 -6.88 -5.61
C LEU A 124 -1.07 -8.08 -6.22
N PHE A 125 -0.89 -9.27 -5.65
CA PHE A 125 -1.54 -10.48 -6.14
C PHE A 125 -3.06 -10.41 -6.01
N LEU A 126 -3.57 -9.97 -4.86
CA LEU A 126 -5.00 -9.83 -4.59
C LEU A 126 -5.65 -8.77 -5.48
N ASN A 127 -4.93 -7.71 -5.83
CA ASN A 127 -5.45 -6.57 -6.59
C ASN A 127 -5.01 -6.52 -8.06
N LYS A 128 -4.34 -7.56 -8.57
CA LYS A 128 -3.67 -7.54 -9.88
C LYS A 128 -4.58 -7.07 -11.02
N GLU A 129 -5.83 -7.53 -11.06
CA GLU A 129 -6.76 -7.21 -12.15
C GLU A 129 -7.15 -5.72 -12.12
N LYS A 130 -7.48 -5.21 -10.93
CA LYS A 130 -7.81 -3.78 -10.74
C LYS A 130 -6.59 -2.91 -11.03
N ILE A 131 -5.40 -3.29 -10.57
CA ILE A 131 -4.17 -2.53 -10.81
C ILE A 131 -3.81 -2.50 -12.30
N THR A 132 -3.77 -3.64 -12.98
CA THR A 132 -3.41 -3.68 -14.40
C THR A 132 -4.42 -2.97 -15.29
N LYS A 133 -5.72 -3.04 -14.93
CA LYS A 133 -6.79 -2.39 -15.70
C LYS A 133 -6.85 -0.87 -15.47
N SER A 134 -6.79 -0.44 -14.22
CA SER A 134 -6.97 0.98 -13.85
C SER A 134 -5.67 1.78 -13.91
N PHE A 135 -4.51 1.14 -13.67
CA PHE A 135 -3.20 1.80 -13.55
C PHE A 135 -2.13 1.08 -14.39
N PRO A 136 -2.30 0.97 -15.72
CA PRO A 136 -1.47 0.11 -16.58
C PRO A 136 0.03 0.47 -16.59
N THR A 137 0.39 1.71 -16.24
CA THR A 137 1.78 2.18 -16.20
C THR A 137 2.45 2.00 -14.84
N LEU A 138 1.69 1.68 -13.79
CA LEU A 138 2.17 1.63 -12.43
C LEU A 138 3.23 0.53 -12.24
N LEU A 139 2.88 -0.72 -12.53
CA LEU A 139 3.81 -1.85 -12.35
C LEU A 139 5.04 -1.76 -13.25
N PRO A 140 4.92 -1.46 -14.57
CA PRO A 140 6.10 -1.28 -15.43
C PRO A 140 7.07 -0.21 -14.92
N GLN A 141 6.56 0.93 -14.42
CA GLN A 141 7.42 2.02 -13.97
C GLN A 141 8.26 1.66 -12.74
N PHE A 142 7.74 0.80 -11.86
CA PHE A 142 8.42 0.38 -10.63
C PHE A 142 9.07 -1.00 -10.75
N PHE A 143 9.11 -1.59 -11.95
CA PHE A 143 9.67 -2.92 -12.16
C PHE A 143 11.08 -3.13 -11.56
N PRO A 144 12.06 -2.20 -11.69
CA PRO A 144 13.37 -2.38 -11.07
C PRO A 144 13.31 -2.48 -9.54
N LEU A 145 12.37 -1.78 -8.89
CA LEU A 145 12.17 -1.86 -7.45
C LEU A 145 11.59 -3.23 -7.06
N PHE A 146 10.64 -3.75 -7.84
CA PHE A 146 10.10 -5.08 -7.60
C PHE A 146 11.17 -6.16 -7.80
N LEU A 147 12.03 -6.05 -8.82
CA LEU A 147 13.20 -6.92 -8.97
C LEU A 147 14.08 -6.93 -7.72
N LYS A 148 14.41 -5.76 -7.15
CA LYS A 148 15.16 -5.65 -5.90
C LYS A 148 14.46 -6.33 -4.73
N LEU A 149 13.15 -6.10 -4.58
CA LEU A 149 12.34 -6.75 -3.54
C LEU A 149 12.47 -8.27 -3.59
N ILE A 150 12.45 -8.87 -4.79
CA ILE A 150 12.48 -10.33 -4.92
C ILE A 150 13.88 -10.85 -4.73
N ALA A 151 14.87 -10.21 -5.33
CA ALA A 151 16.27 -10.64 -5.20
C ALA A 151 16.69 -10.70 -3.73
N TRP A 152 16.25 -9.72 -2.93
CA TRP A 152 16.55 -9.68 -1.50
C TRP A 152 15.76 -10.68 -0.65
N ASN A 153 14.69 -11.27 -1.19
CA ASN A 153 13.79 -12.17 -0.48
C ASN A 153 13.56 -13.51 -1.22
N ALA A 154 14.50 -13.88 -2.10
CA ALA A 154 14.29 -14.91 -3.12
C ALA A 154 13.95 -16.29 -2.54
N GLU A 155 14.61 -16.67 -1.45
CA GLU A 155 14.41 -17.97 -0.79
C GLU A 155 12.97 -18.17 -0.29
N LYS A 156 12.29 -17.09 0.09
CA LYS A 156 10.95 -17.15 0.69
C LYS A 156 9.84 -16.78 -0.29
N LEU A 157 10.10 -15.85 -1.20
CA LEU A 157 9.04 -15.19 -1.98
C LEU A 157 9.03 -15.52 -3.47
N GLY A 158 9.98 -16.31 -3.98
CA GLY A 158 10.07 -16.65 -5.41
C GLY A 158 8.75 -17.15 -6.02
N ASN A 159 8.06 -18.09 -5.35
CA ASN A 159 6.78 -18.63 -5.83
C ASN A 159 5.63 -17.62 -5.82
N LYS A 160 5.62 -16.67 -4.87
CA LYS A 160 4.60 -15.61 -4.81
C LYS A 160 4.84 -14.59 -5.92
N PHE A 161 6.10 -14.25 -6.19
CA PHE A 161 6.45 -13.32 -7.25
C PHE A 161 6.02 -13.80 -8.64
N LEU A 162 6.26 -15.07 -8.97
CA LEU A 162 5.87 -15.63 -10.28
C LEU A 162 4.37 -15.45 -10.59
N LYS A 163 3.52 -15.35 -9.57
CA LYS A 163 2.07 -15.10 -9.73
C LYS A 163 1.72 -13.66 -10.08
N VAL A 164 2.60 -12.71 -9.75
CA VAL A 164 2.45 -11.28 -10.05
C VAL A 164 3.26 -10.89 -11.29
N PHE A 165 4.30 -11.66 -11.61
CA PHE A 165 5.26 -11.37 -12.69
C PHE A 165 4.66 -10.98 -14.04
N PRO A 166 3.62 -11.67 -14.56
CA PRO A 166 3.02 -11.31 -15.84
C PRO A 166 2.44 -9.89 -15.89
N GLY A 167 2.03 -9.34 -14.73
CA GLY A 167 1.46 -8.00 -14.62
C GLY A 167 2.46 -6.86 -14.82
N PHE A 168 3.76 -7.12 -14.78
CA PHE A 168 4.80 -6.10 -15.01
C PHE A 168 5.08 -5.82 -16.50
N PHE A 169 4.65 -6.72 -17.37
CA PHE A 169 4.86 -6.61 -18.81
C PHE A 169 3.58 -6.09 -19.49
N ALA A 170 3.46 -4.77 -19.56
CA ALA A 170 2.48 -4.13 -20.43
C ALA A 170 2.98 -4.20 -21.89
N PRO A 171 2.07 -4.22 -22.90
CA PRO A 171 2.47 -4.07 -24.29
C PRO A 171 3.32 -2.81 -24.47
N GLY A 172 4.59 -2.98 -24.86
CA GLY A 172 5.56 -1.89 -25.02
C GLY A 172 6.51 -1.65 -23.84
N SER A 173 6.30 -2.26 -22.67
CA SER A 173 7.26 -2.15 -21.54
C SER A 173 8.35 -3.22 -21.55
N PHE A 174 8.24 -4.27 -22.35
CA PHE A 174 9.18 -5.41 -22.30
C PHE A 174 10.64 -5.04 -22.62
N ILE A 175 10.89 -4.28 -23.69
CA ILE A 175 12.26 -3.95 -24.13
C ILE A 175 12.99 -3.03 -23.14
N PRO A 176 12.38 -1.93 -22.64
CA PRO A 176 13.01 -1.06 -21.64
C PRO A 176 13.30 -1.75 -20.30
N LEU A 177 12.62 -2.85 -19.98
CA LEU A 177 12.74 -3.55 -18.71
C LEU A 177 13.80 -4.67 -18.71
N LEU A 178 14.28 -5.10 -19.89
CA LEU A 178 15.34 -6.11 -20.02
C LEU A 178 16.66 -5.72 -19.32
N PRO A 179 17.19 -4.49 -19.45
CA PRO A 179 18.42 -4.11 -18.76
C PRO A 179 18.32 -4.26 -17.24
N SER A 180 17.16 -3.95 -16.66
CA SER A 180 16.93 -4.07 -15.21
C SER A 180 16.98 -5.51 -14.71
N THR A 181 16.73 -6.51 -15.57
CA THR A 181 16.89 -7.93 -15.21
C THR A 181 18.34 -8.38 -15.18
N ILE A 182 19.23 -7.67 -15.88
CA ILE A 182 20.68 -7.97 -15.93
C ILE A 182 21.41 -7.32 -14.74
N ASP A 183 20.91 -6.20 -14.23
CA ASP A 183 21.45 -5.44 -13.09
C ASP A 183 21.03 -5.98 -11.71
N VAL A 184 20.36 -7.12 -11.64
CA VAL A 184 19.99 -7.75 -10.36
C VAL A 184 21.24 -8.42 -9.76
N PRO A 185 21.61 -8.13 -8.49
CA PRO A 185 22.77 -8.73 -7.83
C PRO A 185 22.65 -10.24 -7.63
#